data_AF-A0A1B6FXJ8-F1
#
_entry.id   AF-A0A1B6FXJ8-F1
#
_cell.length_a   1.000
_cell.length_b   1.000
_cell.length_c   1.000
_cell.angle_alpha   90.00
_cell.angle_beta   90.00
_cell.angle_gamma   90.00
#
_symmetry.space_group_name_H-M   'P 1'
#
loop_
_entity.id
_entity.type
_entity.pdbx_description
1 polymer ?
#
loop_
_entity_poly.entity_id
_entity_poly.type
_entity_poly.pdbx_seq_one_letter_code
_entity_poly.pdbx_strand_id
1 'polypeptide(L)'
;KVEKCSLGFQISKSPGGCVDVNECLESNKCDSNQDCLNTVGSYKCVCKKGFKLDNVTGACVDINECLMENACTASQRCDNLMGSYQCIRFTNCGTGYTLNANNGKCEDDDECALGIHNCDTLGPNYYCVNLKGTFRCKKKVNFKADKNLNDVISSNTPILVHPNSITADVFK
;
A
#
# COMPACT_ATOMS: atom_id res chain seq x y z
N LYS A 1 -8.88 -7.69 -63.45
CA LYS A 1 -8.41 -6.52 -62.66
C LYS A 1 -9.38 -6.38 -61.49
N VAL A 2 -8.90 -6.21 -60.26
CA VAL A 2 -9.80 -5.99 -59.11
C VAL A 2 -10.32 -4.55 -59.18
N GLU A 3 -11.63 -4.38 -59.33
CA GLU A 3 -12.26 -3.06 -59.47
C GLU A 3 -12.87 -2.54 -58.17
N LYS A 4 -13.15 -3.44 -57.22
CA LYS A 4 -13.67 -3.11 -55.90
C LYS A 4 -13.23 -4.15 -54.88
N CYS A 5 -12.94 -3.71 -53.66
CA CYS A 5 -12.64 -4.56 -52.52
C CYS A 5 -13.81 -4.56 -51.51
N SER A 6 -13.88 -5.60 -50.69
CA SER A 6 -14.79 -5.67 -49.54
C SER A 6 -14.47 -4.56 -48.53
N LEU A 7 -15.43 -4.24 -47.64
CA LEU A 7 -15.20 -3.31 -46.53
C LEU A 7 -13.99 -3.76 -45.69
N GLY A 8 -13.15 -2.82 -45.27
CA GLY A 8 -11.89 -3.10 -44.55
C GLY A 8 -10.69 -3.43 -45.45
N PHE A 9 -10.85 -3.38 -46.78
CA PHE A 9 -9.76 -3.66 -47.73
C PHE A 9 -9.60 -2.56 -48.78
N GLN A 10 -8.37 -2.33 -49.22
CA GLN A 10 -8.01 -1.38 -50.27
C GLN A 10 -7.26 -2.05 -51.43
N ILE A 11 -7.33 -1.45 -52.63
CA ILE A 11 -6.66 -1.99 -53.83
C ILE A 11 -5.15 -1.74 -53.72
N SER A 12 -4.35 -2.80 -53.85
CA SER A 12 -2.89 -2.69 -53.91
C SER A 12 -2.41 -2.05 -55.22
N LYS A 13 -1.35 -1.23 -55.13
CA LYS A 13 -0.70 -0.57 -56.29
C LYS A 13 0.12 -1.55 -57.16
N SER A 14 0.35 -2.78 -56.69
CA SER A 14 0.99 -3.88 -57.42
C SER A 14 -0.07 -4.84 -57.98
N PRO A 15 0.21 -5.74 -58.95
CA PRO A 15 -0.84 -6.34 -59.78
C PRO A 15 -1.88 -7.13 -58.97
N GLY A 16 -3.02 -6.48 -58.72
CA GLY A 16 -4.35 -7.08 -58.62
C GLY A 16 -4.69 -7.82 -57.33
N GLY A 17 -4.62 -7.16 -56.17
CA GLY A 17 -5.11 -7.71 -54.91
C GLY A 17 -5.78 -6.68 -54.01
N CYS A 18 -6.69 -7.16 -53.17
CA CYS A 18 -7.19 -6.41 -52.02
C CYS A 18 -6.24 -6.66 -50.85
N VAL A 19 -5.74 -5.60 -50.23
CA VAL A 19 -4.96 -5.66 -49.00
C VAL A 19 -5.78 -5.10 -47.86
N ASP A 20 -5.62 -5.69 -46.70
CA ASP A 20 -6.23 -5.24 -45.47
C ASP A 20 -5.86 -3.77 -45.19
N VAL A 21 -6.84 -2.97 -44.79
CA VAL A 21 -6.61 -1.62 -44.31
C VAL A 21 -6.29 -1.73 -42.83
N ASN A 22 -5.14 -1.21 -42.41
CA ASN A 22 -4.84 -1.10 -40.99
C ASN A 22 -5.46 0.17 -40.44
N GLU A 23 -6.69 0.08 -39.90
CA GLU A 23 -7.40 1.25 -39.36
C GLU A 23 -6.68 1.83 -38.14
N CYS A 24 -5.87 1.04 -37.42
CA CYS A 24 -5.12 1.50 -36.25
C CYS A 24 -4.00 2.51 -36.59
N LEU A 25 -3.67 2.71 -37.87
CA LEU A 25 -2.77 3.78 -38.31
C LEU A 25 -3.46 5.15 -38.37
N GLU A 26 -4.80 5.18 -38.28
CA GLU A 26 -5.58 6.42 -38.19
C GLU A 26 -5.72 6.88 -36.74
N SER A 27 -5.64 8.18 -36.51
CA SER A 27 -5.85 8.77 -35.19
C SER A 27 -7.30 8.57 -34.70
N ASN A 28 -7.48 8.37 -33.39
CA ASN A 28 -8.79 8.34 -32.71
C ASN A 28 -9.75 7.20 -33.08
N LYS A 29 -9.25 6.02 -33.50
CA LYS A 29 -10.11 4.84 -33.71
C LYS A 29 -10.63 4.18 -32.44
N CYS A 30 -9.90 4.35 -31.34
CA CYS A 30 -10.21 3.79 -30.03
C CYS A 30 -10.12 4.88 -28.96
N ASP A 31 -10.76 4.64 -27.81
CA ASP A 31 -10.74 5.58 -26.69
C ASP A 31 -9.36 5.66 -26.02
N SER A 32 -9.17 6.69 -25.19
CA SER A 32 -7.88 7.02 -24.55
C SER A 32 -7.26 5.89 -23.70
N ASN A 33 -8.09 4.98 -23.17
CA ASN A 33 -7.67 3.82 -22.37
C ASN A 33 -7.74 2.49 -23.12
N GLN A 34 -7.73 2.53 -24.46
CA GLN A 34 -7.80 1.36 -25.31
C GLN A 34 -6.60 1.27 -26.26
N ASP A 35 -6.16 0.04 -26.52
CA ASP A 35 -5.25 -0.30 -27.60
C ASP A 35 -6.06 -0.72 -28.83
N CYS A 36 -5.63 -0.25 -30.00
CA CYS A 36 -6.20 -0.66 -31.28
C CYS A 36 -5.48 -1.91 -31.79
N LEU A 37 -6.24 -2.96 -32.07
CA LEU A 37 -5.78 -4.20 -32.68
C LEU A 37 -6.34 -4.32 -34.09
N ASN A 38 -5.46 -4.27 -35.09
CA ASN A 38 -5.84 -4.51 -36.47
C ASN A 38 -6.21 -5.98 -36.68
N THR A 39 -7.30 -6.24 -37.40
CA THR A 39 -7.77 -7.59 -37.72
C THR A 39 -8.04 -7.69 -39.22
N VAL A 40 -8.10 -8.90 -39.77
CA VAL A 40 -8.36 -9.03 -41.21
C VAL A 40 -9.79 -8.54 -41.52
N GLY A 41 -9.88 -7.45 -42.29
CA GLY A 41 -11.10 -6.79 -42.71
C GLY A 41 -11.73 -5.85 -41.68
N SER A 42 -11.07 -5.57 -40.55
CA SER A 42 -11.59 -4.66 -39.51
C SER A 42 -10.56 -4.36 -38.42
N TYR A 43 -10.96 -3.73 -37.33
CA TYR A 43 -10.15 -3.54 -36.12
C TYR A 43 -10.97 -3.81 -34.86
N LYS A 44 -10.27 -3.95 -33.72
CA LYS A 44 -10.88 -4.05 -32.40
C LYS A 44 -10.18 -3.13 -31.41
N CYS A 45 -10.95 -2.46 -30.57
CA CYS A 45 -10.44 -1.73 -29.43
C CYS A 45 -10.50 -2.62 -28.19
N VAL A 46 -9.37 -2.77 -27.51
CA VAL A 46 -9.28 -3.53 -26.25
C VAL A 46 -8.77 -2.64 -25.14
N CYS A 47 -9.23 -2.83 -23.91
CA CYS A 47 -8.70 -2.04 -22.80
C CYS A 47 -7.20 -2.25 -22.65
N LYS A 48 -6.48 -1.15 -22.43
CA LYS A 48 -5.05 -1.17 -22.10
C LYS A 48 -4.80 -2.02 -20.86
N LYS A 49 -3.58 -2.51 -20.72
CA LYS A 49 -3.15 -3.17 -19.48
C LYS A 49 -3.40 -2.25 -18.27
N GLY A 50 -3.97 -2.81 -17.19
CA GLY A 50 -4.38 -2.05 -16.00
C GLY A 50 -5.82 -1.52 -16.08
N PHE A 51 -6.54 -1.75 -17.18
CA PHE A 51 -7.93 -1.32 -17.35
C PHE A 51 -8.84 -2.52 -17.64
N LYS A 52 -10.10 -2.41 -17.23
CA LYS A 52 -11.16 -3.38 -17.52
C LYS A 52 -12.34 -2.70 -18.20
N LEU A 53 -13.06 -3.46 -19.01
CA LEU A 53 -14.29 -2.98 -19.62
C LEU A 53 -15.38 -2.89 -18.56
N ASP A 54 -15.94 -1.70 -18.38
CA ASP A 54 -17.14 -1.51 -17.57
C ASP A 54 -18.37 -1.92 -18.38
N ASN A 55 -19.10 -2.92 -17.91
CA ASN A 55 -20.22 -3.50 -18.65
C ASN A 55 -21.45 -2.57 -18.76
N VAL A 56 -21.50 -1.48 -17.98
CA VAL A 56 -22.63 -0.55 -17.97
C VAL A 56 -22.36 0.60 -18.94
N THR A 57 -21.18 1.19 -18.84
CA THR A 57 -20.77 2.36 -19.63
C THR A 57 -20.09 2.00 -20.94
N GLY A 58 -19.58 0.76 -21.07
CA GLY A 58 -18.75 0.34 -22.20
C GLY A 58 -17.35 0.96 -22.21
N ALA A 59 -16.98 1.72 -21.18
CA ALA A 59 -15.70 2.40 -21.09
C ALA A 59 -14.63 1.51 -20.43
N CYS A 60 -13.36 1.75 -20.76
CA CYS A 60 -12.25 1.12 -20.06
C CYS A 60 -11.92 1.90 -18.79
N VAL A 61 -12.27 1.30 -17.65
CA VAL A 61 -12.05 1.87 -16.31
C VAL A 61 -10.83 1.24 -15.66
N ASP A 62 -10.16 2.02 -14.84
CA ASP A 62 -8.98 1.59 -14.09
C ASP A 62 -9.30 0.37 -13.21
N ILE A 63 -8.39 -0.60 -13.19
CA ILE A 63 -8.45 -1.73 -12.29
C ILE A 63 -7.82 -1.31 -10.99
N ASN A 64 -8.59 -1.27 -9.89
CA ASN A 64 -7.99 -1.06 -8.59
C ASN A 64 -7.31 -2.33 -8.09
N GLU A 65 -6.01 -2.50 -8.35
CA GLU A 65 -5.27 -3.69 -7.94
C GLU A 65 -5.15 -3.79 -6.42
N CYS A 66 -5.24 -2.68 -5.68
CA CYS A 66 -5.20 -2.70 -4.21
C CYS A 66 -6.40 -3.41 -3.57
N LEU A 67 -7.47 -3.68 -4.32
CA LEU A 67 -8.61 -4.48 -3.87
C LEU A 67 -8.42 -5.98 -4.15
N MET A 68 -7.33 -6.38 -4.81
CA MET A 68 -7.00 -7.78 -5.09
C MET A 68 -6.24 -8.40 -3.92
N GLU A 69 -6.41 -9.71 -3.73
CA GLU A 69 -5.64 -10.45 -2.72
C GLU A 69 -4.14 -10.35 -3.03
N ASN A 70 -3.34 -10.13 -1.98
CA ASN A 70 -1.88 -10.07 -2.05
C ASN A 70 -1.32 -9.02 -3.03
N ALA A 71 -2.07 -7.95 -3.31
CA ALA A 71 -1.58 -6.83 -4.13
C ALA A 71 -0.24 -6.28 -3.61
N CYS A 72 -0.14 -6.10 -2.29
CA CYS A 72 1.08 -5.73 -1.58
C CYS A 72 1.33 -6.65 -0.40
N THR A 73 2.57 -6.66 0.11
CA THR A 73 2.90 -7.37 1.35
C THR A 73 2.31 -6.65 2.57
N ALA A 74 2.15 -7.36 3.70
CA ALA A 74 1.63 -6.79 4.96
C ALA A 74 2.44 -5.60 5.50
N SER A 75 3.65 -5.36 4.96
CA SER A 75 4.57 -4.28 5.33
C SER A 75 4.52 -3.09 4.39
N GLN A 76 3.52 -3.01 3.53
CA GLN A 76 3.40 -2.00 2.49
C GLN A 76 1.99 -1.42 2.47
N ARG A 77 1.91 -0.12 2.25
CA ARG A 77 0.68 0.56 1.84
C ARG A 77 0.52 0.41 0.34
N CYS A 78 -0.68 0.06 -0.12
CA CYS A 78 -1.00 0.04 -1.55
C CYS A 78 -1.63 1.37 -1.96
N ASP A 79 -1.07 2.00 -3.00
CA ASP A 79 -1.63 3.16 -3.66
C ASP A 79 -2.06 2.79 -5.08
N ASN A 80 -3.34 3.00 -5.39
CA ASN A 80 -3.88 2.77 -6.72
C ASN A 80 -3.56 3.96 -7.62
N LEU A 81 -3.05 3.70 -8.82
CA LEU A 81 -2.67 4.70 -9.83
C LEU A 81 -3.47 4.45 -11.12
N MET A 82 -3.53 5.44 -12.01
CA MET A 82 -4.18 5.21 -13.31
C MET A 82 -3.36 4.23 -14.16
N GLY A 83 -3.92 3.03 -14.40
CA GLY A 83 -3.35 1.95 -15.19
C GLY A 83 -2.33 1.07 -14.47
N SER A 84 -2.16 1.24 -13.14
CA SER A 84 -1.20 0.48 -12.33
C SER A 84 -1.46 0.70 -10.84
N TYR A 85 -0.69 0.05 -9.98
CA TYR A 85 -0.60 0.36 -8.55
C TYR A 85 0.85 0.45 -8.09
N GLN A 86 1.05 0.97 -6.87
CA GLN A 86 2.35 0.99 -6.21
C GLN A 86 2.25 0.52 -4.77
N CYS A 87 3.17 -0.36 -4.37
CA CYS A 87 3.36 -0.75 -2.97
C CYS A 87 4.45 0.10 -2.33
N ILE A 88 4.05 1.01 -1.44
CA ILE A 88 4.95 1.91 -0.74
C ILE A 88 5.34 1.25 0.59
N ARG A 89 6.65 1.06 0.81
CA ARG A 89 7.16 0.56 2.10
C ARG A 89 6.95 1.62 3.17
N PHE A 90 6.64 1.20 4.40
CA PHE A 90 6.74 2.07 5.55
C PHE A 90 8.22 2.40 5.78
N THR A 91 8.71 3.53 5.25
CA THR A 91 10.08 4.02 5.49
C THR A 91 10.21 4.70 6.84
N ASN A 92 9.09 4.94 7.52
CA ASN A 92 9.03 5.44 8.88
C ASN A 92 8.01 4.58 9.64
N CYS A 93 8.50 3.82 10.61
CA CYS A 93 7.70 2.90 11.40
C CYS A 93 6.91 3.59 12.52
N GLY A 94 7.07 4.90 12.68
CA GLY A 94 6.56 5.64 13.83
C GLY A 94 7.42 5.40 15.07
N THR A 95 7.12 6.12 16.15
CA THR A 95 7.83 6.00 17.42
C THR A 95 7.61 4.62 18.05
N GLY A 96 8.69 4.00 18.55
CA GLY A 96 8.66 2.69 19.23
C GLY A 96 8.66 1.48 18.28
N TYR A 97 9.00 1.69 17.01
CA TYR A 97 9.16 0.61 16.04
C TYR A 97 10.38 0.84 15.15
N THR A 98 11.12 -0.23 14.88
CA THR A 98 12.27 -0.24 13.97
C THR A 98 11.97 -1.04 12.70
N LEU A 99 12.40 -0.52 11.54
CA LEU A 99 12.30 -1.25 10.28
C LEU A 99 13.33 -2.39 10.26
N ASN A 100 12.85 -3.63 10.25
CA ASN A 100 13.69 -4.79 10.03
C ASN A 100 14.15 -4.82 8.56
N ALA A 101 15.45 -4.63 8.35
CA ALA A 101 16.05 -4.52 7.03
C ALA A 101 15.89 -5.78 6.16
N ASN A 102 15.70 -6.96 6.78
CA ASN A 102 15.59 -8.23 6.05
C ASN A 102 14.19 -8.46 5.49
N ASN A 103 13.14 -8.13 6.25
CA ASN A 103 11.76 -8.43 5.88
C ASN A 103 10.92 -7.17 5.56
N GLY A 104 11.48 -5.97 5.78
CA GLY A 104 10.82 -4.69 5.55
C GLY A 104 9.65 -4.42 6.49
N LYS A 105 9.51 -5.16 7.60
CA LYS A 105 8.47 -4.98 8.62
C LYS A 105 8.92 -3.98 9.67
N CYS A 106 7.97 -3.20 10.15
CA CYS A 106 8.12 -2.46 11.39
C CYS A 106 7.94 -3.44 12.55
N GLU A 107 9.01 -3.64 13.30
CA GLU A 107 9.05 -4.49 14.48
C GLU A 107 9.07 -3.61 15.72
N ASP A 108 8.36 -4.07 16.75
CA ASP A 108 8.23 -3.37 18.04
C ASP A 108 9.60 -3.25 18.72
N ASP A 109 9.94 -2.05 19.17
CA ASP A 109 11.16 -1.82 19.95
C ASP A 109 10.90 -2.24 21.40
N ASP A 110 11.22 -3.48 21.76
CA ASP A 110 11.04 -3.94 23.14
C ASP A 110 12.00 -3.19 24.08
N GLU A 111 11.50 -2.12 24.73
CA GLU A 111 12.34 -1.25 25.53
C GLU A 111 12.87 -1.95 26.79
N CYS A 112 12.15 -2.99 27.24
CA CYS A 112 12.53 -3.85 28.35
C CYS A 112 13.72 -4.75 27.97
N ALA A 113 13.72 -5.33 26.77
CA ALA A 113 14.82 -6.16 26.27
C ALA A 113 16.02 -5.32 25.82
N LEU A 114 15.77 -4.13 25.27
CA LEU A 114 16.81 -3.20 24.81
C LEU A 114 17.45 -2.39 25.95
N GLY A 115 16.83 -2.39 27.14
CA GLY A 115 17.32 -1.64 28.30
C GLY A 115 17.21 -0.11 28.12
N ILE A 116 16.29 0.35 27.26
CA ILE A 116 16.08 1.77 26.95
C ILE A 116 14.89 2.39 27.71
N HIS A 117 14.46 1.75 28.79
CA HIS A 117 13.42 2.24 29.70
C HIS A 117 14.00 3.01 30.90
N ASN A 118 13.14 3.74 31.61
CA ASN A 118 13.52 4.49 32.82
C ASN A 118 12.86 3.96 34.11
N CYS A 119 12.33 2.74 34.11
CA CYS A 119 11.59 2.21 35.28
C CYS A 119 12.41 2.14 36.58
N ASP A 120 13.73 1.99 36.51
CA ASP A 120 14.59 1.95 37.70
C ASP A 120 14.65 3.29 38.43
N THR A 121 14.39 4.39 37.72
CA THR A 121 14.33 5.74 38.30
C THR A 121 13.13 5.94 39.24
N LEU A 122 12.09 5.11 39.10
CA LEU A 122 10.90 5.12 39.97
C LEU A 122 11.14 4.37 41.29
N GLY A 123 12.28 3.70 41.42
CA GLY A 123 12.71 2.99 42.62
C GLY A 123 12.84 1.47 42.43
N PRO A 124 13.47 0.76 43.39
CA PRO A 124 13.88 -0.65 43.26
C PRO A 124 12.70 -1.64 43.11
N ASN A 125 11.49 -1.17 43.44
CA ASN A 125 10.26 -1.94 43.34
C ASN A 125 9.55 -1.78 42.00
N TYR A 126 10.10 -1.09 41.01
CA TYR A 126 9.49 -1.00 39.68
C TYR A 126 10.15 -1.99 38.69
N TYR A 127 9.39 -2.42 37.68
CA TYR A 127 9.87 -3.23 36.57
C TYR A 127 9.21 -2.82 35.26
N CYS A 128 9.91 -3.02 34.16
CA CYS A 128 9.44 -2.71 32.81
C CYS A 128 8.46 -3.77 32.29
N VAL A 129 7.44 -3.34 31.56
CA VAL A 129 6.52 -4.18 30.79
C VAL A 129 6.42 -3.64 29.38
N ASN A 130 6.86 -4.43 28.40
CA ASN A 130 6.79 -4.08 26.99
C ASN A 130 5.33 -4.06 26.51
N LEU A 131 4.97 -3.07 25.71
CA LEU A 131 3.70 -2.91 25.01
C LEU A 131 4.00 -2.57 23.55
N LYS A 132 3.05 -2.82 22.65
CA LYS A 132 3.27 -2.47 21.24
C LYS A 132 3.43 -0.95 21.06
N GLY A 133 4.62 -0.53 20.63
CA GLY A 133 5.03 0.85 20.38
C GLY A 133 5.42 1.65 21.63
N THR A 134 5.49 1.03 22.81
CA THR A 134 5.81 1.72 24.08
C THR A 134 6.09 0.74 25.23
N PHE A 135 6.52 1.23 26.38
CA PHE A 135 6.60 0.44 27.61
C PHE A 135 5.78 1.08 28.74
N ARG A 136 5.55 0.31 29.81
CA ARG A 136 5.11 0.87 31.09
C ARG A 136 5.85 0.27 32.26
N CYS A 137 6.00 1.08 33.31
CA CYS A 137 6.57 0.62 34.57
C CYS A 137 5.48 0.12 35.52
N LYS A 138 5.67 -1.08 36.06
CA LYS A 138 4.78 -1.67 37.09
C LYS A 138 5.52 -1.81 38.41
N LYS A 139 4.80 -1.62 39.52
CA LYS A 139 5.33 -1.87 40.87
C LYS A 139 5.24 -3.36 41.22
N LYS A 140 6.30 -3.92 41.80
CA LYS A 140 6.36 -5.23 42.44
C LYS A 140 5.46 -5.18 43.67
N VAL A 141 4.35 -5.91 43.64
CA VAL A 141 3.48 -6.08 44.80
C VAL A 141 4.04 -7.23 45.61
N ASN A 142 4.69 -6.93 46.73
CA ASN A 142 5.06 -7.95 47.70
C ASN A 142 3.81 -8.30 48.50
N PHE A 143 3.16 -9.42 48.17
CA PHE A 143 2.07 -9.98 48.97
C PHE A 143 2.61 -10.46 50.33
N LYS A 144 2.88 -9.54 51.26
CA LYS A 144 2.71 -9.87 52.68
C LYS A 144 1.24 -9.66 52.98
N ALA A 145 0.59 -10.74 53.42
CA ALA A 145 -0.82 -10.82 53.69
C ALA A 145 -1.23 -9.84 54.81
N ASP A 146 -1.55 -8.60 54.45
CA ASP A 146 -2.42 -7.77 55.29
C ASP A 146 -3.87 -8.07 54.90
N LYS A 147 -4.52 -8.84 55.78
CA LYS A 147 -5.97 -9.03 55.77
C LYS A 147 -6.60 -7.67 56.06
N ASN A 148 -7.41 -7.21 55.11
CA ASN A 148 -8.14 -5.93 55.09
C ASN A 148 -7.34 -4.75 54.51
N LEU A 149 -7.51 -4.50 53.21
CA LEU A 149 -8.14 -3.25 52.78
C LEU A 149 -8.59 -3.36 51.31
N ASN A 150 -9.90 -3.36 51.09
CA ASN A 150 -10.47 -2.87 49.85
C ASN A 150 -10.19 -1.38 49.81
N ASP A 151 -9.04 -0.94 49.31
CA ASP A 151 -8.91 0.45 48.87
C ASP A 151 -7.73 0.68 47.93
N VAL A 152 -8.04 1.51 46.93
CA VAL A 152 -7.16 2.27 46.04
C VAL A 152 -6.57 1.53 44.84
N ILE A 153 -7.40 1.49 43.80
CA ILE A 153 -7.01 1.72 42.41
C ILE A 153 -5.98 2.87 42.35
N SER A 154 -4.74 2.60 41.96
CA SER A 154 -3.70 3.63 41.74
C SER A 154 -2.59 3.01 40.87
N SER A 155 -2.20 3.52 39.71
CA SER A 155 -2.39 4.85 39.13
C SER A 155 -2.40 4.75 37.60
N ASN A 156 -3.39 5.37 36.94
CA ASN A 156 -3.31 5.73 35.52
C ASN A 156 -2.43 7.00 35.36
N THR A 157 -1.23 7.00 35.94
CA THR A 157 -0.25 8.06 35.68
C THR A 157 0.34 7.83 34.29
N PRO A 158 0.25 8.79 33.36
CA PRO A 158 0.96 8.69 32.09
C PRO A 158 2.46 8.79 32.40
N ILE A 159 3.24 7.77 32.06
CA ILE A 159 4.68 7.73 32.33
C ILE A 159 5.42 7.85 31.00
N LEU A 160 6.00 9.04 30.82
CA LEU A 160 7.14 9.49 30.01
C LEU A 160 7.53 8.68 28.76
N VAL A 161 7.45 9.39 27.62
CA VAL A 161 7.84 8.96 26.28
C VAL A 161 9.36 9.12 26.07
N HIS A 162 9.91 8.22 25.24
CA HIS A 162 11.27 8.12 24.69
C HIS A 162 12.24 9.32 24.85
N PRO A 163 13.51 9.09 25.26
CA PRO A 163 14.55 10.13 25.36
C PRO A 163 15.03 10.71 24.02
N ASN A 164 14.52 10.21 22.88
CA ASN A 164 14.88 10.70 21.54
C ASN A 164 13.79 11.56 20.88
N SER A 165 12.94 12.23 21.67
CA SER A 165 12.10 13.33 21.18
C SER A 165 12.95 14.59 20.92
N ILE A 166 13.91 14.49 19.99
CA ILE A 166 14.51 15.64 19.31
C ILE A 166 13.91 15.64 17.90
N THR A 167 12.70 16.18 17.78
CA THR A 167 12.33 16.98 16.61
C THR A 167 11.64 18.22 17.15
N ALA A 168 12.27 19.34 16.85
CA ALA A 168 11.76 20.68 17.06
C ALA A 168 10.34 20.83 16.55
N ASP A 169 9.51 21.58 17.28
CA ASP A 169 8.88 22.78 16.71
C ASP A 169 8.46 23.72 17.84
N VAL A 170 9.39 24.64 18.12
CA VAL A 170 9.05 25.98 18.59
C VAL A 170 8.60 26.75 17.35
N PHE A 171 7.30 26.86 17.12
CA PHE A 171 6.73 27.97 16.36
C PHE A 171 5.34 28.30 16.92
N LYS A 172 5.32 29.42 17.65
CA LYS A 172 4.20 30.33 18.00
C LYS A 172 2.86 29.72 18.43
#